data_AF-A0A7S6MGV3-F1
#
_entry.id   AF-A0A7S6MGV3-F1
#
_cell.length_a   1.000
_cell.length_b   1.000
_cell.length_c   1.000
_cell.angle_alpha   90.00
_cell.angle_beta   90.00
_cell.angle_gamma   90.00
#
_symmetry.space_group_name_H-M   'P 1'
#
loop_
_entity.id
_entity.type
_entity.pdbx_description
1 polymer ?
#
loop_
_entity_poly.entity_id
_entity_poly.type
_entity_poly.pdbx_seq_one_letter_code
_entity_poly.pdbx_strand_id
1 'polypeptide(L)'
;MVGSFQYVDVDEETKELGIPRWYYILGVPVGLIDPATGQPAASVAEYLWSDFLSLDAANFGGKFIRIIDKHSSLNLAGGVLFVGDSTVVPAKFQQVSGGHIVFSGFSGFPAANAARKGWRCWDPTVGIDGQGFYCDGIRWRPDNNWMFAEKVYSGWTKTGTAEEFPLQTIIPVNNGKSLLQPGDHLILMPSLGKAGSVNAATIRYRCGVNGNSGDTAVYDSGATTGGSGGFCFAERVMFQRLSDSGGNSRLLRTGYVSTNSYSGYVLVTSPNPVLGSPITLSGSMDSAPFYFGFSVACNGNTDTITLNSGQIEIFTGGA
;
A
#
# COMPACT_ATOMS: atom_id res chain seq x y z
N MET A 1 41.16 -3.31 -24.61
CA MET A 1 41.46 -4.43 -23.69
C MET A 1 40.14 -5.08 -23.35
N VAL A 2 39.96 -6.33 -23.79
CA VAL A 2 38.76 -7.13 -23.55
C VAL A 2 39.10 -8.03 -22.36
N GLY A 3 38.46 -7.82 -21.22
CA GLY A 3 38.62 -8.66 -20.04
C GLY A 3 37.68 -9.87 -20.15
N SER A 4 38.26 -11.05 -20.31
CA SER A 4 37.58 -12.34 -20.26
C SER A 4 37.23 -12.69 -18.81
N PHE A 5 35.97 -13.01 -18.54
CA PHE A 5 35.55 -13.67 -17.30
C PHE A 5 35.73 -15.18 -17.46
N GLN A 6 36.47 -15.82 -16.55
CA GLN A 6 36.49 -17.26 -16.42
C GLN A 6 35.22 -17.69 -15.66
N TYR A 7 34.32 -18.36 -16.38
CA TYR A 7 33.30 -19.23 -15.78
C TYR A 7 34.00 -20.50 -15.33
N VAL A 8 33.83 -20.89 -14.07
CA VAL A 8 34.02 -22.29 -13.69
C VAL A 8 32.73 -22.99 -14.06
N ASP A 9 32.73 -23.58 -15.24
CA ASP A 9 31.78 -24.64 -15.60
C ASP A 9 32.06 -25.80 -14.64
N VAL A 10 31.11 -26.06 -13.74
CA VAL A 10 31.13 -27.30 -12.96
C VAL A 10 30.28 -28.28 -13.76
N ASP A 11 30.85 -28.77 -14.86
CA ASP A 11 30.19 -29.76 -15.68
C ASP A 11 30.59 -31.19 -15.28
N GLU A 12 29.57 -32.05 -15.34
CA GLU A 12 29.53 -33.52 -15.44
C GLU A 12 29.64 -34.46 -14.23
N GLU A 13 30.27 -34.16 -13.09
CA GLU A 13 30.48 -35.23 -12.08
C GLU A 13 29.42 -35.36 -10.95
N THR A 14 28.42 -34.46 -10.85
CA THR A 14 27.47 -34.46 -9.72
C THR A 14 26.05 -34.95 -10.04
N LYS A 15 25.85 -35.66 -11.15
CA LYS A 15 24.54 -36.20 -11.54
C LYS A 15 23.99 -37.31 -10.62
N GLU A 16 24.76 -37.88 -9.70
CA GLU A 16 24.37 -39.15 -9.06
C GLU A 16 23.67 -39.10 -7.70
N LEU A 17 23.50 -37.96 -7.02
CA LEU A 17 23.02 -38.03 -5.63
C LEU A 17 21.67 -37.38 -5.28
N GLY A 18 20.92 -36.79 -6.21
CA GLY A 18 19.47 -36.57 -6.05
C GLY A 18 18.96 -35.96 -4.72
N ILE A 19 19.78 -35.24 -3.95
CA ILE A 19 19.42 -34.74 -2.62
C ILE A 19 19.41 -33.20 -2.64
N PRO A 20 18.29 -32.56 -2.27
CA PRO A 20 18.22 -31.11 -2.15
C PRO A 20 19.06 -30.66 -0.95
N ARG A 21 20.08 -29.82 -1.21
CA ARG A 21 20.92 -29.25 -0.17
C ARG A 21 20.29 -27.97 0.38
N TRP A 22 19.80 -28.03 1.61
CA TRP A 22 19.48 -26.85 2.43
C TRP A 22 20.53 -26.70 3.52
N TYR A 23 20.98 -25.47 3.80
CA TYR A 23 21.86 -25.20 4.94
C TYR A 23 21.38 -23.99 5.75
N TYR A 24 21.39 -24.19 7.07
CA TYR A 24 21.29 -23.20 8.16
C TYR A 24 22.52 -23.38 9.06
N ILE A 25 22.97 -22.34 9.78
CA ILE A 25 23.34 -22.34 11.23
C ILE A 25 24.04 -21.03 11.66
N LEU A 26 23.77 -20.65 12.92
CA LEU A 26 24.19 -19.50 13.73
C LEU A 26 25.70 -19.17 13.78
N GLY A 27 26.01 -17.87 13.89
CA GLY A 27 27.05 -17.38 14.82
C GLY A 27 28.30 -16.70 14.26
N VAL A 28 28.54 -16.69 12.94
CA VAL A 28 29.71 -16.04 12.29
C VAL A 28 29.27 -15.57 10.89
N PRO A 29 29.89 -14.56 10.23
CA PRO A 29 29.47 -14.12 8.89
C PRO A 29 29.59 -15.27 7.87
N VAL A 30 28.47 -15.93 7.60
CA VAL A 30 28.26 -16.97 6.60
C VAL A 30 28.24 -16.37 5.20
N GLY A 31 29.38 -16.50 4.52
CA GLY A 31 29.33 -16.81 3.09
C GLY A 31 28.83 -18.24 2.89
N LEU A 32 28.25 -18.56 1.73
CA LEU A 32 27.88 -19.94 1.35
C LEU A 32 29.07 -20.85 1.72
N ILE A 33 28.92 -21.92 2.50
CA ILE A 33 30.03 -22.83 2.82
C ILE A 33 29.95 -24.01 1.86
N ASP A 34 31.05 -24.35 1.21
CA ASP A 34 31.14 -25.58 0.44
C ASP A 34 31.10 -26.78 1.41
N PRO A 35 30.07 -27.64 1.33
CA PRO A 35 29.92 -28.75 2.27
C PRO A 35 30.98 -29.84 2.11
N ALA A 36 31.75 -29.87 1.01
CA ALA A 36 32.86 -30.80 0.83
C ALA A 36 34.14 -30.35 1.56
N THR A 37 34.35 -29.04 1.72
CA THR A 37 35.61 -28.48 2.22
C THR A 37 35.47 -27.73 3.54
N GLY A 38 34.23 -27.40 3.96
CA GLY A 38 33.97 -26.63 5.18
C GLY A 38 34.51 -25.19 5.12
N GLN A 39 34.94 -24.74 3.94
CA GLN A 39 35.43 -23.38 3.71
C GLN A 39 34.28 -22.49 3.23
N PRO A 40 34.31 -21.17 3.55
CA PRO A 40 33.48 -20.20 2.84
C PRO A 40 33.73 -20.37 1.34
N ALA A 41 32.69 -20.64 0.57
CA ALA A 41 32.69 -20.58 -0.87
C ALA A 41 33.30 -19.23 -1.25
N ALA A 42 34.44 -19.31 -1.93
CA ALA A 42 35.06 -18.14 -2.51
C ALA A 42 33.97 -17.42 -3.35
N SER A 43 33.74 -16.14 -3.02
CA SER A 43 32.76 -15.22 -3.63
C SER A 43 31.28 -15.38 -3.24
N VAL A 44 30.90 -14.83 -2.08
CA VAL A 44 29.59 -14.15 -2.03
C VAL A 44 29.77 -12.84 -2.80
N ALA A 45 29.19 -12.76 -4.00
CA ALA A 45 29.13 -11.52 -4.74
C ALA A 45 28.08 -10.61 -4.09
N GLU A 46 28.53 -9.50 -3.53
CA GLU A 46 27.66 -8.42 -3.06
C GLU A 46 27.21 -7.59 -4.27
N TYR A 47 25.91 -7.38 -4.40
CA TYR A 47 25.32 -6.59 -5.47
C TYR A 47 24.56 -5.41 -4.87
N LEU A 48 24.66 -4.24 -5.51
CA LEU A 48 23.66 -3.21 -5.27
C LEU A 48 22.30 -3.72 -5.77
N TRP A 49 21.22 -3.18 -5.21
CA TRP A 49 19.86 -3.56 -5.61
C TRP A 49 19.63 -3.40 -7.13
N SER A 50 20.16 -2.33 -7.72
CA SER A 50 20.11 -2.10 -9.18
C SER A 50 20.82 -3.20 -9.98
N ASP A 51 21.94 -3.69 -9.46
CA ASP A 51 22.76 -4.69 -10.14
C ASP A 51 22.09 -6.05 -10.07
N PHE A 52 21.51 -6.40 -8.91
CA PHE A 52 20.68 -7.60 -8.77
C PHE A 52 19.50 -7.61 -9.74
N LEU A 53 18.80 -6.47 -9.89
CA LEU A 53 17.66 -6.37 -10.82
C LEU A 53 18.05 -6.56 -12.29
N SER A 54 19.34 -6.42 -12.62
CA SER A 54 19.87 -6.63 -13.97
C SER A 54 20.37 -8.06 -14.23
N LEU A 55 20.47 -8.89 -13.18
CA LEU A 55 20.89 -10.29 -13.33
C LEU A 55 19.84 -11.10 -14.09
N ASP A 56 20.30 -11.92 -15.02
CA ASP A 56 19.46 -12.90 -15.69
C ASP A 56 19.33 -14.16 -14.83
N ALA A 57 18.12 -14.40 -14.31
CA ALA A 57 17.81 -15.55 -13.47
C ALA A 57 18.09 -16.90 -14.16
N ALA A 58 18.08 -16.97 -15.50
CA ALA A 58 18.39 -18.20 -16.23
C ALA A 58 19.81 -18.71 -15.94
N ASN A 59 20.77 -17.80 -15.72
CA ASN A 59 22.17 -18.12 -15.39
C ASN A 59 22.34 -18.64 -13.94
N PHE A 60 21.29 -18.53 -13.13
CA PHE A 60 21.28 -18.88 -11.71
C PHE A 60 20.26 -19.98 -11.37
N GLY A 61 19.82 -20.78 -12.35
CA GLY A 61 18.90 -21.90 -12.13
C GLY A 61 19.33 -22.80 -10.96
N GLY A 62 18.50 -22.88 -9.92
CA GLY A 62 18.74 -23.65 -8.69
C GLY A 62 19.77 -23.05 -7.72
N LYS A 63 20.38 -21.90 -8.06
CA LYS A 63 21.38 -21.22 -7.22
C LYS A 63 20.73 -20.19 -6.30
N PHE A 64 21.17 -20.16 -5.06
CA PHE A 64 20.71 -19.20 -4.06
C PHE A 64 21.55 -17.92 -4.08
N ILE A 65 20.88 -16.77 -4.04
CA ILE A 65 21.50 -15.44 -3.92
C ILE A 65 20.89 -14.75 -2.70
N ARG A 66 21.75 -14.25 -1.81
CA ARG A 66 21.30 -13.44 -0.69
C ARG A 66 21.54 -11.96 -1.00
N ILE A 67 20.55 -11.14 -0.72
CA ILE A 67 20.65 -9.69 -0.82
C ILE A 67 20.62 -9.11 0.57
N ILE A 68 21.65 -8.33 0.88
CA ILE A 68 21.76 -7.54 2.12
C ILE A 68 21.40 -6.09 1.80
N ASP A 69 20.67 -5.45 2.70
CA ASP A 69 20.34 -4.03 2.65
C ASP A 69 21.04 -3.27 3.79
N LYS A 70 20.86 -1.95 3.84
CA LYS A 70 21.44 -1.11 4.91
C LYS A 70 20.91 -1.45 6.32
N HIS A 71 19.81 -2.19 6.41
CA HIS A 71 19.20 -2.63 7.67
C HIS A 71 19.68 -4.03 8.08
N SER A 72 20.49 -4.67 7.23
CA SER A 72 21.11 -5.94 7.49
C SER A 72 22.32 -5.72 8.41
N SER A 73 22.32 -6.41 9.55
CA SER A 73 23.44 -6.34 10.48
C SER A 73 24.66 -7.11 9.96
N LEU A 74 25.85 -6.71 10.43
CA LEU A 74 27.11 -7.41 10.19
C LEU A 74 27.11 -8.87 10.68
N ASN A 75 26.18 -9.23 11.57
CA ASN A 75 25.97 -10.59 12.07
C ASN A 75 24.94 -11.38 11.22
N LEU A 76 24.62 -10.90 10.02
CA LEU A 76 23.70 -11.56 9.10
C LEU A 76 22.26 -11.72 9.62
N ALA A 77 21.85 -10.92 10.60
CA ALA A 77 20.42 -10.71 10.85
C ALA A 77 19.90 -9.67 9.84
N GLY A 78 18.89 -10.04 9.06
CA GLY A 78 18.33 -9.22 7.96
C GLY A 78 18.72 -9.73 6.56
N GLY A 79 18.18 -9.07 5.52
CA GLY A 79 18.36 -9.45 4.13
C GLY A 79 17.36 -10.50 3.62
N VAL A 80 17.32 -10.67 2.30
CA VAL A 80 16.33 -11.48 1.60
C VAL A 80 17.02 -12.53 0.74
N LEU A 81 16.55 -13.78 0.82
CA LEU A 81 17.11 -14.90 0.07
C LEU A 81 16.28 -15.16 -1.19
N PHE A 82 16.97 -15.23 -2.33
CA PHE A 82 16.43 -15.56 -3.64
C PHE A 82 17.00 -16.88 -4.15
N VAL A 83 16.26 -17.56 -5.01
CA VAL A 83 16.76 -18.66 -5.86
C VAL A 83 16.44 -18.36 -7.31
N GLY A 84 17.39 -18.57 -8.22
CA GLY A 84 17.10 -18.50 -9.65
C GLY A 84 16.25 -19.69 -10.08
N ASP A 85 15.16 -19.41 -10.79
CA ASP A 85 14.28 -20.41 -11.40
C ASP A 85 14.30 -20.22 -12.91
N SER A 86 15.07 -21.08 -13.58
CA SER A 86 15.18 -21.14 -15.04
C SER A 86 14.08 -22.00 -15.69
N THR A 87 13.23 -22.66 -14.90
CA THR A 87 12.21 -23.59 -15.41
C THR A 87 10.89 -22.90 -15.79
N VAL A 88 10.71 -21.66 -15.37
CA VAL A 88 9.54 -20.82 -15.67
C VAL A 88 9.85 -19.80 -16.75
N VAL A 89 8.82 -19.38 -17.49
CA VAL A 89 8.95 -18.37 -18.55
C VAL A 89 8.13 -17.12 -18.19
N PRO A 90 8.76 -15.94 -18.04
CA PRO A 90 10.21 -15.71 -18.08
C PRO A 90 10.91 -16.31 -16.85
N ALA A 91 12.19 -16.66 -17.00
CA ALA A 91 13.03 -17.07 -15.89
C ALA A 91 13.03 -15.98 -14.82
N LYS A 92 13.04 -16.36 -13.54
CA LYS A 92 12.91 -15.41 -12.44
C LYS A 92 13.67 -15.80 -11.20
N PHE A 93 14.02 -14.80 -10.39
CA PHE A 93 14.39 -15.03 -9.02
C PHE A 93 13.13 -15.22 -8.18
N GLN A 94 13.02 -16.35 -7.48
CA GLN A 94 11.98 -16.57 -6.47
C GLN A 94 12.52 -16.20 -5.10
N GLN A 95 11.76 -15.43 -4.33
CA GLN A 95 12.08 -15.17 -2.94
C GLN A 95 11.75 -16.41 -2.11
N VAL A 96 12.76 -17.05 -1.50
CA VAL A 96 12.62 -18.36 -0.83
C VAL A 96 12.43 -18.22 0.67
N SER A 97 13.12 -17.29 1.32
CA SER A 97 12.94 -16.98 2.74
C SER A 97 13.41 -15.56 3.07
N GLY A 98 12.96 -15.07 4.24
CA GLY A 98 13.47 -13.83 4.83
C GLY A 98 12.65 -12.60 4.45
N GLY A 99 11.56 -12.37 5.18
CA GLY A 99 10.94 -11.05 5.36
C GLY A 99 10.57 -10.27 4.10
N HIS A 100 10.63 -8.96 4.21
CA HIS A 100 10.34 -8.01 3.15
C HIS A 100 11.60 -7.27 2.76
N ILE A 101 11.71 -6.93 1.48
CA ILE A 101 12.73 -5.98 1.00
C ILE A 101 12.27 -4.58 1.37
N VAL A 102 13.03 -3.88 2.21
CA VAL A 102 12.64 -2.56 2.70
C VAL A 102 13.05 -1.48 1.70
N PHE A 103 12.10 -0.65 1.28
CA PHE A 103 12.37 0.57 0.51
C PHE A 103 11.95 1.81 1.31
N SER A 104 12.48 2.97 0.93
CA SER A 104 12.10 4.25 1.55
C SER A 104 10.73 4.77 1.12
N GLY A 105 10.10 4.13 0.13
CA GLY A 105 8.81 4.54 -0.42
C GLY A 105 8.37 3.64 -1.57
N PHE A 106 7.06 3.58 -1.79
CA PHE A 106 6.38 2.68 -2.72
C PHE A 106 6.76 2.93 -4.18
N SER A 107 7.07 4.19 -4.52
CA SER A 107 7.58 4.55 -5.84
C SER A 107 8.96 3.95 -6.13
N GLY A 108 9.73 3.61 -5.08
CA GLY A 108 11.05 3.01 -5.18
C GLY A 108 11.03 1.49 -5.41
N PHE A 109 9.87 0.83 -5.29
CA PHE A 109 9.76 -0.60 -5.60
C PHE A 109 10.09 -0.84 -7.09
N PRO A 110 10.71 -1.98 -7.45
CA PRO A 110 10.89 -2.31 -8.85
C PRO A 110 9.53 -2.50 -9.54
N ALA A 111 9.49 -2.29 -10.86
CA ALA A 111 8.27 -2.44 -11.63
C ALA A 111 7.66 -3.85 -11.44
N ALA A 112 6.41 -3.90 -10.98
CA ALA A 112 5.70 -5.16 -10.82
C ALA A 112 5.46 -5.82 -12.18
N ASN A 113 5.87 -7.08 -12.31
CA ASN A 113 5.72 -7.87 -13.54
C ASN A 113 5.80 -9.38 -13.21
N ALA A 114 5.60 -10.23 -14.23
CA ALA A 114 5.54 -11.68 -14.06
C ALA A 114 6.85 -12.27 -13.48
N ALA A 115 8.00 -11.68 -13.79
CA ALA A 115 9.29 -12.08 -13.26
C ALA A 115 9.44 -11.79 -11.75
N ARG A 116 8.65 -10.88 -11.19
CA ARG A 116 8.69 -10.55 -9.75
C ARG A 116 7.49 -11.09 -8.99
N LYS A 117 6.62 -11.87 -9.64
CA LYS A 117 5.45 -12.48 -8.98
C LYS A 117 5.88 -13.29 -7.75
N GLY A 118 5.32 -12.93 -6.60
CA GLY A 118 5.59 -13.52 -5.29
C GLY A 118 6.62 -12.78 -4.44
N TRP A 119 7.32 -11.78 -5.00
CA TRP A 119 8.24 -10.95 -4.21
C TRP A 119 7.49 -10.15 -3.16
N ARG A 120 8.14 -9.88 -2.03
CA ARG A 120 7.60 -9.10 -0.91
C ARG A 120 8.48 -7.91 -0.58
N CYS A 121 7.88 -6.73 -0.52
CA CYS A 121 8.53 -5.46 -0.21
C CYS A 121 7.82 -4.75 0.96
N TRP A 122 8.56 -3.99 1.75
CA TRP A 122 8.03 -3.20 2.86
C TRP A 122 8.27 -1.72 2.59
N ASP A 123 7.25 -0.91 2.87
CA ASP A 123 7.35 0.54 2.84
C ASP A 123 6.96 1.10 4.22
N PRO A 124 7.88 1.78 4.94
CA PRO A 124 7.57 2.40 6.22
C PRO A 124 6.70 3.66 6.11
N THR A 125 6.47 4.19 4.90
CA THR A 125 5.76 5.46 4.67
C THR A 125 4.31 5.29 4.23
N VAL A 126 3.89 4.06 3.92
CA VAL A 126 2.53 3.78 3.43
C VAL A 126 1.76 2.99 4.47
N GLY A 127 0.61 3.52 4.86
CA GLY A 127 -0.21 2.96 5.93
C GLY A 127 0.33 3.28 7.33
N ILE A 128 -0.41 2.86 8.33
CA ILE A 128 -0.06 3.09 9.74
C ILE A 128 1.13 2.20 10.10
N ASP A 129 2.22 2.83 10.54
CA ASP A 129 3.49 2.18 10.91
C ASP A 129 4.18 1.42 9.78
N GLY A 130 3.76 1.65 8.52
CA GLY A 130 4.26 0.98 7.34
C GLY A 130 3.45 -0.26 6.91
N GLN A 131 3.65 -0.69 5.67
CA GLN A 131 2.88 -1.76 5.06
C GLN A 131 3.77 -2.72 4.25
N GLY A 132 3.49 -4.01 4.41
CA GLY A 132 4.04 -5.08 3.59
C GLY A 132 3.22 -5.28 2.32
N PHE A 133 3.92 -5.45 1.19
CA PHE A 133 3.34 -5.65 -0.13
C PHE A 133 3.91 -6.89 -0.79
N TYR A 134 3.09 -7.57 -1.57
CA TYR A 134 3.50 -8.63 -2.47
C TYR A 134 3.25 -8.26 -3.93
N CYS A 135 4.05 -8.80 -4.85
CA CYS A 135 3.81 -8.64 -6.28
C CYS A 135 2.90 -9.77 -6.78
N ASP A 136 1.74 -9.43 -7.37
CA ASP A 136 0.81 -10.41 -7.97
C ASP A 136 1.22 -10.86 -9.40
N GLY A 137 2.30 -10.26 -9.93
CA GLY A 137 2.78 -10.44 -11.29
C GLY A 137 2.43 -9.30 -12.25
N ILE A 138 1.62 -8.35 -11.81
CA ILE A 138 1.22 -7.16 -12.59
C ILE A 138 1.39 -5.89 -11.74
N ARG A 139 1.16 -5.97 -10.44
CA ARG A 139 1.10 -4.83 -9.51
C ARG A 139 1.57 -5.26 -8.11
N TRP A 140 1.84 -4.26 -7.29
CA TRP A 140 2.09 -4.44 -5.86
C TRP A 140 0.77 -4.36 -5.10
N ARG A 141 0.54 -5.32 -4.20
CA ARG A 141 -0.68 -5.47 -3.40
C ARG A 141 -0.31 -5.56 -1.92
N PRO A 142 -1.10 -4.98 -0.99
CA PRO A 142 -0.89 -5.21 0.43
C PRO A 142 -0.93 -6.73 0.72
N ASP A 143 -0.05 -7.25 1.57
CA ASP A 143 0.08 -8.70 1.84
C ASP A 143 -1.24 -9.40 2.16
N ASN A 144 -2.15 -8.71 2.86
CA ASN A 144 -3.43 -9.26 3.29
C ASN A 144 -4.60 -8.79 2.41
N ASN A 145 -4.32 -8.21 1.23
CA ASN A 145 -5.29 -7.51 0.38
C ASN A 145 -6.05 -6.38 1.09
N TRP A 146 -5.54 -5.95 2.24
CA TRP A 146 -6.12 -4.96 3.13
C TRP A 146 -4.99 -4.19 3.79
N MET A 147 -5.15 -2.88 3.92
CA MET A 147 -4.28 -2.05 4.74
C MET A 147 -5.06 -0.94 5.43
N PHE A 148 -4.61 -0.57 6.64
CA PHE A 148 -5.02 0.68 7.27
C PHE A 148 -4.15 1.80 6.71
N ALA A 149 -4.77 2.73 5.99
CA ALA A 149 -4.08 3.84 5.33
C ALA A 149 -3.92 5.06 6.24
N GLU A 150 -4.85 5.27 7.16
CA GLU A 150 -4.81 6.33 8.18
C GLU A 150 -5.74 5.95 9.35
N LYS A 151 -5.44 6.39 10.58
CA LYS A 151 -6.34 6.21 11.73
C LYS A 151 -6.13 7.23 12.82
N VAL A 152 -7.25 7.78 13.27
CA VAL A 152 -7.32 8.65 14.45
C VAL A 152 -7.99 7.88 15.58
N TYR A 153 -7.25 7.71 16.68
CA TYR A 153 -7.68 6.88 17.82
C TYR A 153 -8.40 7.66 18.93
N SER A 154 -8.29 8.99 18.98
CA SER A 154 -9.19 9.92 19.70
C SER A 154 -8.54 11.29 19.83
N GLY A 155 -9.37 12.35 19.84
CA GLY A 155 -8.96 13.68 20.32
C GLY A 155 -8.90 14.79 19.28
N TRP A 156 -9.25 14.53 18.01
CA TRP A 156 -9.35 15.62 17.06
C TRP A 156 -10.62 16.43 17.34
N THR A 157 -10.46 17.72 17.57
CA THR A 157 -11.56 18.66 17.79
C THR A 157 -11.37 19.88 16.92
N LYS A 158 -12.49 20.45 16.48
CA LYS A 158 -12.48 21.68 15.70
C LYS A 158 -13.66 22.55 16.06
N THR A 159 -13.37 23.84 16.16
CA THR A 159 -14.35 24.92 16.25
C THR A 159 -14.22 25.81 15.01
N GLY A 160 -15.34 26.34 14.49
CA GLY A 160 -15.34 27.29 13.38
C GLY A 160 -15.61 26.69 11.99
N THR A 161 -15.71 27.58 11.01
CA THR A 161 -16.33 27.31 9.70
C THR A 161 -15.37 26.91 8.58
N ALA A 162 -14.05 27.02 8.80
CA ALA A 162 -13.07 26.57 7.81
C ALA A 162 -13.18 25.05 7.60
N GLU A 163 -12.91 24.54 6.40
CA GLU A 163 -12.82 23.09 6.16
C GLU A 163 -11.48 22.56 6.70
N GLU A 164 -11.49 21.43 7.41
CA GLU A 164 -10.26 20.73 7.83
C GLU A 164 -10.39 19.23 7.59
N PHE A 165 -9.25 18.58 7.44
CA PHE A 165 -9.12 17.15 7.13
C PHE A 165 -8.65 16.37 8.35
N PRO A 166 -9.57 15.91 9.23
CA PRO A 166 -9.17 15.08 10.36
C PRO A 166 -8.67 13.69 9.95
N LEU A 167 -8.98 13.22 8.74
CA LEU A 167 -8.47 11.98 8.18
C LEU A 167 -8.02 12.22 6.75
N GLN A 168 -6.77 11.90 6.44
CA GLN A 168 -6.24 12.01 5.10
C GLN A 168 -5.17 10.94 4.87
N THR A 169 -5.12 10.38 3.68
CA THR A 169 -4.04 9.49 3.28
C THR A 169 -3.59 9.79 1.86
N ILE A 170 -2.34 9.42 1.55
CA ILE A 170 -1.80 9.46 0.18
C ILE A 170 -1.86 8.05 -0.39
N ILE A 171 -2.44 7.94 -1.57
CA ILE A 171 -2.48 6.73 -2.38
C ILE A 171 -1.27 6.80 -3.32
N PRO A 172 -0.22 6.00 -3.08
CA PRO A 172 1.03 6.10 -3.82
C PRO A 172 0.91 5.46 -5.21
N VAL A 173 1.92 5.73 -6.04
CA VAL A 173 2.06 5.17 -7.40
C VAL A 173 3.43 4.50 -7.52
N ASN A 174 3.46 3.34 -8.17
CA ASN A 174 4.69 2.67 -8.61
C ASN A 174 4.65 2.48 -10.13
N ASN A 175 5.62 3.04 -10.85
CA ASN A 175 5.81 2.84 -12.29
C ASN A 175 4.51 2.99 -13.12
N GLY A 176 3.78 4.08 -12.90
CA GLY A 176 2.53 4.34 -13.61
C GLY A 176 1.36 3.47 -13.17
N LYS A 177 1.40 2.89 -11.96
CA LYS A 177 0.31 2.11 -11.38
C LYS A 177 0.04 2.57 -9.95
N SER A 178 -1.17 3.05 -9.70
CA SER A 178 -1.64 3.39 -8.36
C SER A 178 -1.69 2.17 -7.45
N LEU A 179 -1.53 2.36 -6.14
CA LEU A 179 -1.85 1.30 -5.18
C LEU A 179 -3.34 0.93 -5.24
N LEU A 180 -4.22 1.92 -5.40
CA LEU A 180 -5.66 1.71 -5.59
C LEU A 180 -5.94 1.47 -7.07
N GLN A 181 -6.21 0.24 -7.47
CA GLN A 181 -6.45 -0.16 -8.87
C GLN A 181 -7.94 -0.25 -9.18
N PRO A 182 -8.35 -0.24 -10.47
CA PRO A 182 -9.73 -0.52 -10.84
C PRO A 182 -10.23 -1.82 -10.21
N GLY A 183 -11.39 -1.76 -9.55
CA GLY A 183 -11.99 -2.85 -8.77
C GLY A 183 -11.76 -2.75 -7.26
N ASP A 184 -10.70 -2.06 -6.83
CA ASP A 184 -10.35 -1.91 -5.40
C ASP A 184 -11.23 -0.89 -4.70
N HIS A 185 -11.23 -0.95 -3.36
CA HIS A 185 -12.09 -0.11 -2.51
C HIS A 185 -11.26 0.72 -1.53
N LEU A 186 -11.63 1.99 -1.41
CA LEU A 186 -11.33 2.85 -0.26
C LEU A 186 -12.50 2.76 0.72
N ILE A 187 -12.23 2.47 1.98
CA ILE A 187 -13.25 2.37 3.03
C ILE A 187 -12.94 3.42 4.09
N LEU A 188 -13.94 4.18 4.50
CA LEU A 188 -13.85 5.14 5.59
C LEU A 188 -14.86 4.80 6.67
N MET A 189 -14.42 4.95 7.91
CA MET A 189 -15.26 4.73 9.08
C MET A 189 -15.08 5.86 10.11
N PRO A 190 -15.56 7.09 9.82
CA PRO A 190 -15.55 8.17 10.80
C PRO A 190 -16.62 7.97 11.88
N SER A 191 -16.27 8.34 13.11
CA SER A 191 -17.16 8.47 14.27
C SER A 191 -17.02 9.88 14.84
N LEU A 192 -18.01 10.72 14.58
CA LEU A 192 -18.05 12.12 14.96
C LEU A 192 -19.00 12.34 16.13
N GLY A 193 -18.63 13.20 17.05
CA GLY A 193 -19.52 13.85 17.98
C GLY A 193 -19.58 15.35 17.69
N LYS A 194 -20.69 16.00 18.02
CA LYS A 194 -20.77 17.46 18.04
C LYS A 194 -21.47 17.92 19.30
N ALA A 195 -20.93 18.96 19.93
CA ALA A 195 -21.59 19.73 20.97
C ALA A 195 -21.76 21.18 20.51
N GLY A 196 -22.89 21.82 20.81
CA GLY A 196 -23.15 23.21 20.43
C GLY A 196 -24.63 23.54 20.25
N SER A 197 -24.89 24.76 19.80
CA SER A 197 -26.24 25.34 19.68
C SER A 197 -26.75 25.40 18.24
N VAL A 198 -25.87 25.28 17.23
CA VAL A 198 -26.30 25.25 15.82
C VAL A 198 -26.35 23.81 15.33
N ASN A 199 -27.49 23.46 14.75
CA ASN A 199 -27.89 22.10 14.46
C ASN A 199 -27.27 21.52 13.17
N ALA A 200 -26.09 21.98 12.71
CA ALA A 200 -25.55 21.48 11.44
C ALA A 200 -24.02 21.38 11.38
N ALA A 201 -23.54 20.39 10.64
CA ALA A 201 -22.15 20.18 10.25
C ALA A 201 -22.09 19.75 8.79
N THR A 202 -21.07 20.19 8.07
CA THR A 202 -20.79 19.72 6.71
C THR A 202 -19.68 18.69 6.74
N ILE A 203 -19.92 17.56 6.09
CA ILE A 203 -19.01 16.45 5.94
C ILE A 203 -18.71 16.32 4.44
N ARG A 204 -17.43 16.31 4.07
CA ARG A 204 -17.04 16.11 2.68
C ARG A 204 -15.97 15.05 2.57
N TYR A 205 -15.98 14.39 1.42
CA TYR A 205 -14.95 13.46 1.01
C TYR A 205 -14.30 14.05 -0.23
N ARG A 206 -13.00 14.29 -0.16
CA ARG A 206 -12.23 14.93 -1.22
C ARG A 206 -11.17 13.98 -1.75
N CYS A 207 -10.93 14.07 -3.04
CA CYS A 207 -9.84 13.37 -3.69
C CYS A 207 -9.21 14.29 -4.72
N GLY A 208 -7.90 14.30 -4.79
CA GLY A 208 -7.16 15.15 -5.71
C GLY A 208 -5.73 14.69 -5.85
N VAL A 209 -5.05 15.24 -6.87
CA VAL A 209 -3.62 15.04 -7.04
C VAL A 209 -2.91 15.69 -5.86
N ASN A 210 -2.03 14.93 -5.19
CA ASN A 210 -1.30 15.46 -4.03
C ASN A 210 -0.47 16.70 -4.43
N GLY A 211 -0.56 17.77 -3.64
CA GLY A 211 0.17 19.02 -3.89
C GLY A 211 -0.43 19.92 -4.99
N ASN A 212 -1.64 19.63 -5.50
CA ASN A 212 -2.36 20.47 -6.46
C ASN A 212 -3.66 21.01 -5.84
N SER A 213 -4.12 22.19 -6.25
CA SER A 213 -5.33 22.86 -5.73
C SER A 213 -6.65 22.36 -6.35
N GLY A 214 -6.59 21.38 -7.25
CA GLY A 214 -7.72 20.87 -8.04
C GLY A 214 -8.48 19.73 -7.36
N ASP A 215 -8.99 19.98 -6.16
CA ASP A 215 -9.70 19.00 -5.34
C ASP A 215 -11.08 18.66 -5.92
N THR A 216 -11.35 17.36 -6.12
CA THR A 216 -12.67 16.88 -6.51
C THR A 216 -13.46 16.50 -5.27
N ALA A 217 -14.64 17.07 -5.08
CA ALA A 217 -15.59 16.57 -4.10
C ALA A 217 -16.14 15.21 -4.58
N VAL A 218 -15.82 14.15 -3.84
CA VAL A 218 -16.28 12.79 -4.12
C VAL A 218 -17.62 12.53 -3.43
N TYR A 219 -17.87 13.20 -2.30
CA TYR A 219 -19.18 13.23 -1.65
C TYR A 219 -19.30 14.46 -0.74
N ASP A 220 -20.49 15.05 -0.69
CA ASP A 220 -20.82 16.16 0.23
C ASP A 220 -22.15 15.84 0.90
N SER A 221 -22.15 15.74 2.23
CA SER A 221 -23.35 15.61 3.04
C SER A 221 -23.41 16.67 4.15
N GLY A 222 -24.60 17.22 4.32
CA GLY A 222 -24.94 18.00 5.50
C GLY A 222 -25.56 17.10 6.56
N ALA A 223 -24.94 17.04 7.73
CA ALA A 223 -25.57 16.51 8.94
C ALA A 223 -26.39 17.64 9.58
N THR A 224 -27.70 17.45 9.76
CA THR A 224 -28.56 18.42 10.47
C THR A 224 -29.31 17.72 11.62
N THR A 225 -29.31 18.28 12.83
CA THR A 225 -30.14 17.79 13.94
C THR A 225 -31.50 18.48 13.95
N GLY A 226 -32.57 17.70 14.12
CA GLY A 226 -33.90 18.22 14.44
C GLY A 226 -34.04 18.43 15.95
N GLY A 227 -33.26 19.34 16.56
CA GLY A 227 -33.38 19.67 17.98
C GLY A 227 -32.11 20.24 18.61
N SER A 228 -32.29 21.03 19.68
CA SER A 228 -31.19 21.54 20.52
C SER A 228 -30.61 20.40 21.36
N GLY A 229 -29.56 19.77 20.84
CA GLY A 229 -28.83 18.69 21.50
C GLY A 229 -27.66 18.25 20.63
N GLY A 230 -26.53 17.87 21.25
CA GLY A 230 -25.40 17.32 20.52
C GLY A 230 -25.76 16.07 19.71
N PHE A 231 -24.94 15.74 18.71
CA PHE A 231 -25.12 14.51 17.92
C PHE A 231 -23.91 13.60 17.99
N CYS A 232 -24.14 12.32 17.72
CA CYS A 232 -23.11 11.34 17.40
C CYS A 232 -23.44 10.70 16.04
N PHE A 233 -22.44 10.60 15.17
CA PHE A 233 -22.54 10.11 13.81
C PHE A 233 -21.44 9.08 13.57
N ALA A 234 -21.83 7.86 13.19
CA ALA A 234 -20.92 6.85 12.69
C ALA A 234 -21.40 6.38 11.32
N GLU A 235 -20.54 6.48 10.30
CA GLU A 235 -20.84 6.04 8.94
C GLU A 235 -19.71 5.13 8.45
N ARG A 236 -20.06 4.12 7.67
CA ARG A 236 -19.11 3.40 6.81
C ARG A 236 -19.37 3.79 5.37
N VAL A 237 -18.39 4.42 4.72
CA VAL A 237 -18.45 4.78 3.30
C VAL A 237 -17.44 3.97 2.53
N MET A 238 -17.82 3.46 1.37
CA MET A 238 -16.90 2.78 0.47
C MET A 238 -16.89 3.48 -0.89
N PHE A 239 -15.71 3.63 -1.47
CA PHE A 239 -15.52 4.10 -2.84
C PHE A 239 -14.75 3.04 -3.61
N GLN A 240 -15.37 2.49 -4.65
CA GLN A 240 -14.69 1.61 -5.59
C GLN A 240 -14.02 2.43 -6.68
N ARG A 241 -12.74 2.17 -6.97
CA ARG A 241 -12.12 2.71 -8.18
C ARG A 241 -12.66 1.95 -9.38
N LEU A 242 -13.19 2.67 -10.37
CA LEU A 242 -13.56 2.12 -11.67
C LEU A 242 -12.42 2.32 -12.67
N SER A 243 -12.53 1.66 -13.82
CA SER A 243 -11.64 1.92 -14.94
C SER A 243 -11.69 3.40 -15.35
N ASP A 244 -10.51 3.93 -15.67
CA ASP A 244 -10.36 5.29 -16.15
C ASP A 244 -11.20 5.53 -17.42
N SER A 245 -11.68 6.75 -17.60
CA SER A 245 -12.39 7.17 -18.81
C SER A 245 -11.87 8.52 -19.26
N GLY A 246 -11.50 8.64 -20.54
CA GLY A 246 -10.91 9.88 -21.07
C GLY A 246 -9.61 10.28 -20.38
N GLY A 247 -8.82 9.32 -19.89
CA GLY A 247 -7.57 9.57 -19.16
C GLY A 247 -7.74 10.02 -17.70
N ASN A 248 -8.96 9.97 -17.16
CA ASN A 248 -9.25 10.34 -15.78
C ASN A 248 -9.76 9.14 -14.99
N SER A 249 -9.31 9.02 -13.74
CA SER A 249 -9.81 8.00 -12.83
C SER A 249 -11.21 8.32 -12.37
N ARG A 250 -11.94 7.25 -12.02
CA ARG A 250 -13.34 7.34 -11.61
C ARG A 250 -13.56 6.59 -10.30
N LEU A 251 -14.32 7.18 -9.40
CA LEU A 251 -14.73 6.56 -8.14
C LEU A 251 -16.24 6.37 -8.13
N LEU A 252 -16.70 5.19 -7.76
CA LEU A 252 -18.11 4.92 -7.50
C LEU A 252 -18.29 4.74 -6.00
N ARG A 253 -19.22 5.49 -5.40
CA ARG A 253 -19.64 5.20 -4.02
C ARG A 253 -20.39 3.88 -4.01
N THR A 254 -19.86 2.88 -3.31
CA THR A 254 -20.45 1.56 -3.17
C THR A 254 -20.79 1.29 -1.69
N GLY A 255 -21.67 0.31 -1.45
CA GLY A 255 -21.98 -0.16 -0.09
C GLY A 255 -23.14 0.56 0.62
N TYR A 256 -23.53 -0.01 1.77
CA TYR A 256 -24.64 0.46 2.59
C TYR A 256 -24.17 1.54 3.58
N VAL A 257 -24.84 2.68 3.59
CA VAL A 257 -24.70 3.71 4.63
C VAL A 257 -25.43 3.20 5.87
N SER A 258 -24.74 2.48 6.76
CA SER A 258 -25.30 2.21 8.09
C SER A 258 -24.99 3.41 9.00
N THR A 259 -25.96 4.31 9.16
CA THR A 259 -25.88 5.36 10.18
C THR A 259 -26.47 4.85 11.49
N ASN A 260 -25.65 4.69 12.51
CA ASN A 260 -26.15 4.59 13.88
C ASN A 260 -26.23 6.00 14.45
N SER A 261 -27.45 6.50 14.53
CA SER A 261 -27.75 7.84 15.03
C SER A 261 -28.24 7.75 16.47
N TYR A 262 -27.49 8.33 17.41
CA TYR A 262 -27.95 8.47 18.79
C TYR A 262 -28.38 9.93 19.01
N SER A 263 -29.68 10.14 19.24
CA SER A 263 -30.36 11.43 19.52
C SER A 263 -30.61 12.37 18.32
N GLY A 264 -31.89 12.59 17.97
CA GLY A 264 -32.40 13.77 17.22
C GLY A 264 -31.86 14.03 15.80
N TYR A 265 -31.08 13.11 15.24
CA TYR A 265 -30.38 13.29 13.98
C TYR A 265 -31.24 12.94 12.76
N VAL A 266 -31.28 13.84 11.78
CA VAL A 266 -31.82 13.57 10.44
C VAL A 266 -30.70 13.79 9.44
N LEU A 267 -30.21 12.72 8.79
CA LEU A 267 -29.36 12.88 7.63
C LEU A 267 -30.21 13.57 6.55
N VAL A 268 -29.97 14.86 6.30
CA VAL A 268 -30.55 15.52 5.14
C VAL A 268 -29.83 14.93 3.96
N THR A 269 -30.47 13.98 3.28
CA THR A 269 -29.94 13.35 2.08
C THR A 269 -29.61 14.45 1.08
N SER A 270 -28.32 14.70 0.88
CA SER A 270 -27.81 15.52 -0.22
C SER A 270 -28.34 14.96 -1.55
N PRO A 271 -28.69 15.82 -2.52
CA PRO A 271 -29.16 15.38 -3.82
C PRO A 271 -28.01 14.77 -4.61
N ASN A 272 -27.85 13.45 -4.50
CA ASN A 272 -27.02 12.59 -5.35
C ASN A 272 -25.47 12.77 -5.22
N PRO A 273 -24.67 11.72 -5.53
CA PRO A 273 -25.09 10.50 -6.19
C PRO A 273 -25.78 9.53 -5.23
N VAL A 274 -27.05 9.27 -5.47
CA VAL A 274 -27.70 7.96 -5.39
C VAL A 274 -26.62 6.95 -5.69
N LEU A 275 -26.53 5.93 -4.84
CA LEU A 275 -25.93 4.65 -5.17
C LEU A 275 -26.01 4.38 -6.69
N GLY A 276 -24.93 4.60 -7.46
CA GLY A 276 -24.94 4.26 -8.88
C GLY A 276 -24.23 5.17 -9.90
N SER A 277 -23.93 6.45 -9.64
CA SER A 277 -23.21 7.28 -10.64
C SER A 277 -21.74 7.50 -10.29
N PRO A 278 -20.79 7.13 -11.18
CA PRO A 278 -19.37 7.35 -10.93
C PRO A 278 -18.98 8.84 -10.98
N ILE A 279 -18.13 9.26 -10.05
CA ILE A 279 -17.47 10.56 -10.01
C ILE A 279 -16.17 10.47 -10.80
N THR A 280 -15.94 11.40 -11.72
CA THR A 280 -14.69 11.52 -12.48
C THR A 280 -13.76 12.48 -11.74
N LEU A 281 -12.53 12.05 -11.50
CA LEU A 281 -11.49 12.86 -10.85
C LEU A 281 -10.83 13.79 -11.87
N SER A 282 -10.11 14.80 -11.38
CA SER A 282 -9.35 15.77 -12.19
C SER A 282 -8.10 15.20 -12.87
N GLY A 283 -7.81 13.91 -12.72
CA GLY A 283 -6.69 13.23 -13.37
C GLY A 283 -6.73 11.71 -13.19
N SER A 284 -5.72 11.02 -13.72
CA SER A 284 -5.52 9.57 -13.51
C SER A 284 -4.75 9.32 -12.22
N MET A 285 -5.27 8.44 -11.36
CA MET A 285 -4.59 7.96 -10.16
C MET A 285 -3.34 7.13 -10.47
N ASP A 286 -3.16 6.70 -11.73
CA ASP A 286 -1.98 5.97 -12.17
C ASP A 286 -0.82 6.88 -12.59
N SER A 287 -1.08 8.16 -12.87
CA SER A 287 -0.03 9.09 -13.34
C SER A 287 0.67 9.85 -12.21
N ALA A 288 0.03 10.01 -11.05
CA ALA A 288 0.58 10.72 -9.89
C ALA A 288 -0.05 10.22 -8.59
N PRO A 289 0.61 10.41 -7.42
CA PRO A 289 0.00 10.14 -6.13
C PRO A 289 -1.26 10.99 -5.91
N PHE A 290 -2.33 10.36 -5.46
CA PHE A 290 -3.56 11.05 -5.10
C PHE A 290 -3.69 11.08 -3.59
N TYR A 291 -4.16 12.20 -3.03
CA TYR A 291 -4.65 12.16 -1.66
C TYR A 291 -6.13 11.78 -1.68
N PHE A 292 -6.57 11.18 -0.58
CA PHE A 292 -7.96 10.97 -0.27
C PHE A 292 -8.20 11.41 1.16
N GLY A 293 -9.20 12.26 1.35
CA GLY A 293 -9.42 12.94 2.63
C GLY A 293 -10.90 12.99 2.99
N PHE A 294 -11.15 12.84 4.27
CA PHE A 294 -12.43 13.16 4.89
C PHE A 294 -12.25 14.49 5.62
N SER A 295 -13.10 15.45 5.27
CA SER A 295 -13.10 16.79 5.82
C SER A 295 -14.42 17.14 6.49
N VAL A 296 -14.31 18.05 7.45
CA VAL A 296 -15.46 18.57 8.18
C VAL A 296 -15.37 20.08 8.37
N ALA A 297 -16.52 20.72 8.45
CA ALA A 297 -16.66 22.13 8.79
C ALA A 297 -17.89 22.33 9.69
N CYS A 298 -17.78 23.22 10.68
CA CYS A 298 -18.96 23.68 11.43
C CYS A 298 -19.72 24.70 10.59
N ASN A 299 -21.05 24.73 10.71
CA ASN A 299 -21.85 25.78 10.07
C ASN A 299 -21.93 27.08 10.91
N GLY A 300 -21.37 27.08 12.13
CA GLY A 300 -21.29 28.23 13.03
C GLY A 300 -20.00 28.26 13.86
N ASN A 301 -19.64 29.44 14.37
CA ASN A 301 -18.37 29.69 15.06
C ASN A 301 -18.31 29.21 16.52
N THR A 302 -19.43 28.78 17.09
CA THR A 302 -19.55 28.40 18.51
C THR A 302 -19.66 26.90 18.74
N ASP A 303 -19.78 26.11 17.67
CA ASP A 303 -19.89 24.66 17.80
C ASP A 303 -18.54 23.98 17.75
N THR A 304 -18.46 22.82 18.38
CA THR A 304 -17.27 21.97 18.32
C THR A 304 -17.63 20.61 17.74
N ILE A 305 -16.94 20.22 16.67
CA ILE A 305 -16.96 18.85 16.14
C ILE A 305 -15.78 18.11 16.74
N THR A 306 -16.01 16.88 17.17
CA THR A 306 -15.01 15.96 17.69
C THR A 306 -15.01 14.72 16.80
N LEU A 307 -13.86 14.31 16.26
CA LEU A 307 -13.70 12.97 15.72
C LEU A 307 -13.30 12.04 16.86
N ASN A 308 -14.26 11.27 17.36
CA ASN A 308 -14.08 10.33 18.46
C ASN A 308 -13.18 9.17 18.04
N SER A 309 -13.39 8.68 16.81
CA SER A 309 -12.51 7.73 16.15
C SER A 309 -12.69 7.84 14.64
N GLY A 310 -11.71 7.39 13.86
CA GLY A 310 -11.83 7.38 12.42
C GLY A 310 -10.72 6.61 11.76
N GLN A 311 -11.00 5.98 10.64
CA GLN A 311 -9.98 5.26 9.86
C GLN A 311 -10.27 5.30 8.37
N ILE A 312 -9.20 5.25 7.59
CA ILE A 312 -9.20 5.01 6.15
C ILE A 312 -8.52 3.66 5.92
N GLU A 313 -9.15 2.82 5.11
CA GLU A 313 -8.62 1.52 4.71
C GLU A 313 -8.62 1.41 3.20
N ILE A 314 -7.66 0.65 2.68
CA ILE A 314 -7.64 0.22 1.28
C ILE A 314 -7.83 -1.29 1.27
N PHE A 315 -8.87 -1.73 0.57
CA PHE A 315 -9.13 -3.13 0.28
C PHE A 315 -8.87 -3.37 -1.20
N THR A 316 -7.84 -4.14 -1.52
CA THR A 316 -7.57 -4.54 -2.89
C THR A 316 -8.38 -5.78 -3.20
N GLY A 317 -9.23 -5.73 -4.22
CA GLY A 317 -10.07 -6.88 -4.57
C GLY A 317 -9.18 -8.10 -4.81
N GLY A 318 -9.44 -9.19 -4.09
CA GLY A 318 -8.80 -10.47 -4.34
C GLY A 318 -9.06 -10.88 -5.78
N ALA A 319 -7.99 -11.28 -6.48
CA ALA A 319 -8.09 -11.84 -7.82
C ALA A 319 -8.89 -13.15 -7.83
#